data_AF-A0A0T5NPQ3-F1
#
_entry.id   AF-A0A0T5NPQ3-F1
#
_cell.length_a   1.000
_cell.length_b   1.000
_cell.length_c   1.000
_cell.angle_alpha   90.00
_cell.angle_beta   90.00
_cell.angle_gamma   90.00
#
_symmetry.space_group_name_H-M   'P 1'
#
loop_
_entity.id
_entity.type
_entity.pdbx_description
1 polymer ?
#
loop_
_entity_poly.entity_id
_entity_poly.type
_entity_poly.pdbx_seq_one_letter_code
_entity_poly.pdbx_strand_id
1 'polypeptide(L)'
;MWSDERLQASQNTIGKVFPSGAWSFWREWYQGFLDGNPIDWELQARVALIDDPIWEAGLDAVAEEIAKIEAAYQVEKCASDLEESAYPHSDLRTARGIGDNNPPSSIEDALQTSDGVTIIWAAARDLKEEAQAAKPDKKRVEIALGAILGVLKVCGVWMAKKVDSGLQAAVIAAGSTGGIAGAAWVTQNSDKILDLVDAVQKWLPFLQ
;
A
#
# COMPACT_ATOMS: atom_id res chain seq x y z
N MET A 1 12.54 46.74 5.85
CA MET A 1 13.63 45.91 5.31
C MET A 1 14.28 44.99 6.35
N TRP A 2 13.73 44.83 7.57
CA TRP A 2 14.32 44.01 8.66
C TRP A 2 13.51 42.76 9.03
N SER A 3 12.36 42.53 8.38
CA SER A 3 11.47 41.42 8.69
C SER A 3 11.85 40.13 7.93
N ASP A 4 12.31 40.28 6.68
CA ASP A 4 12.62 39.13 5.80
C ASP A 4 13.88 38.36 6.23
N GLU A 5 14.92 39.05 6.73
CA GLU A 5 16.15 38.39 7.21
C GLU A 5 15.90 37.48 8.42
N ARG A 6 14.98 37.86 9.32
CA ARG A 6 14.64 37.04 10.49
C ARG A 6 13.79 35.82 10.12
N LEU A 7 12.89 35.97 9.14
CA LEU A 7 12.08 34.87 8.63
C LEU A 7 12.95 33.86 7.87
N GLN A 8 13.87 34.34 7.03
CA GLN A 8 14.80 33.47 6.31
C GLN A 8 15.82 32.81 7.26
N ALA A 9 16.33 33.53 8.26
CA ALA A 9 17.19 32.93 9.28
C ALA A 9 16.45 31.87 10.11
N SER A 10 15.19 32.13 10.49
CA SER A 10 14.33 31.16 11.21
C SER A 10 14.09 29.89 10.41
N GLN A 11 13.73 30.00 9.13
CA GLN A 11 13.52 28.85 8.25
C GLN A 11 14.81 28.04 8.05
N ASN A 12 15.96 28.72 7.92
CA ASN A 12 17.26 28.10 7.73
C ASN A 12 17.83 27.45 9.01
N THR A 13 17.43 27.94 10.20
CA THR A 13 17.75 27.31 11.49
C THR A 13 16.85 26.12 11.77
N ILE A 14 15.55 26.18 11.48
CA ILE A 14 14.61 25.06 11.65
C ILE A 14 15.01 23.89 10.74
N GLY A 15 15.45 24.15 9.51
CA GLY A 15 15.97 23.12 8.60
C GLY A 15 17.33 22.53 9.00
N LYS A 16 18.07 23.16 9.91
CA LYS A 16 19.39 22.69 10.39
C LYS A 16 19.34 21.96 11.73
N VAL A 17 18.30 22.17 12.54
CA VAL A 17 18.17 21.57 13.89
C VAL A 17 17.37 20.26 13.85
N PHE A 18 16.57 20.03 12.81
CA PHE A 18 15.74 18.84 12.66
C PHE A 18 16.06 18.14 11.34
N PRO A 19 16.60 16.91 11.34
CA PRO A 19 16.67 16.14 10.10
C PRO A 19 15.25 16.02 9.54
N SER A 20 15.05 16.46 8.30
CA SER A 20 13.74 16.75 7.73
C SER A 20 12.75 15.56 7.72
N GLY A 21 13.25 14.33 7.86
CA GLY A 21 12.43 13.13 7.91
C GLY A 21 11.88 12.77 9.29
N ALA A 22 12.56 13.10 10.39
CA ALA A 22 12.12 12.63 11.72
C ALA A 22 10.92 13.40 12.28
N TRP A 23 10.68 14.60 11.77
CA TRP A 23 9.58 15.48 12.16
C TRP A 23 8.54 15.69 11.05
N SER A 24 8.63 14.96 9.93
CA SER A 24 7.71 15.13 8.80
C SER A 24 6.27 14.87 9.23
N PHE A 25 6.02 13.73 9.88
CA PHE A 25 4.69 13.36 10.38
C PHE A 25 4.10 14.44 11.29
N TRP A 26 4.85 14.90 12.30
CA TRP A 26 4.37 15.90 13.24
C TRP A 26 4.07 17.26 12.59
N ARG A 27 4.86 17.62 11.59
CA ARG A 27 4.63 18.83 10.79
C ARG A 27 3.34 18.72 9.99
N GLU A 28 3.14 17.60 9.30
CA GLU A 28 1.94 17.34 8.50
C GLU A 28 0.70 17.25 9.37
N TRP A 29 0.81 16.59 10.54
CA TRP A 29 -0.25 16.53 11.54
C TRP A 29 -0.68 17.91 12.02
N TYR A 30 0.28 18.74 12.42
CA TYR A 30 0.00 20.09 12.92
C TYR A 30 -0.55 21.00 11.81
N GLN A 31 0.04 20.94 10.62
CA GLN A 31 -0.39 21.75 9.48
C GLN A 31 -1.80 21.35 9.01
N GLY A 32 -2.09 20.05 8.88
CA GLY A 32 -3.41 19.56 8.49
C GLY A 32 -4.50 19.97 9.48
N PHE A 33 -4.20 19.98 10.78
CA PHE A 33 -5.12 20.51 11.79
C PHE A 33 -5.41 22.00 11.59
N LEU A 34 -4.39 22.81 11.32
CA LEU A 34 -4.57 24.25 11.06
C LEU A 34 -5.35 24.53 9.76
N ASP A 35 -5.12 23.72 8.72
CA ASP A 35 -5.75 23.88 7.41
C ASP A 35 -7.16 23.29 7.34
N GLY A 36 -7.64 22.66 8.42
CA GLY A 36 -8.94 21.99 8.46
C GLY A 36 -9.00 20.69 7.66
N ASN A 37 -7.85 20.14 7.27
CA ASN A 37 -7.68 18.84 6.63
C ASN A 37 -6.76 17.95 7.48
N PRO A 38 -7.23 17.52 8.68
CA PRO A 38 -6.41 16.72 9.58
C PRO A 38 -6.07 15.37 8.94
N ILE A 39 -4.92 14.80 9.35
CA ILE A 39 -4.57 13.41 9.04
C ILE A 39 -5.70 12.48 9.50
N ASP A 40 -5.91 11.35 8.80
CA ASP A 40 -6.92 10.37 9.17
C ASP A 40 -6.80 9.96 10.66
N TRP A 41 -7.93 9.99 11.36
CA TRP A 41 -8.01 9.69 12.79
C TRP A 41 -7.44 8.31 13.12
N GLU A 42 -7.65 7.32 12.27
CA GLU A 42 -7.16 5.97 12.49
C GLU A 42 -5.64 5.90 12.41
N LEU A 43 -5.03 6.63 11.46
CA LEU A 43 -3.58 6.74 11.37
C LEU A 43 -3.00 7.43 12.63
N GLN A 44 -3.64 8.50 13.09
CA GLN A 44 -3.24 9.18 14.34
C GLN A 44 -3.32 8.23 15.54
N ALA A 45 -4.39 7.43 15.64
CA ALA A 45 -4.57 6.47 16.71
C ALA A 45 -3.48 5.39 16.71
N ARG A 46 -3.10 4.86 15.53
CA ARG A 46 -2.02 3.87 15.41
C ARG A 46 -0.67 4.44 15.87
N VAL A 47 -0.36 5.68 15.48
CA VAL A 47 0.87 6.37 15.94
C VAL A 47 0.83 6.61 17.46
N ALA A 48 -0.31 7.00 18.02
CA ALA A 48 -0.45 7.19 19.46
C ALA A 48 -0.30 5.89 20.28
N LEU A 49 -0.54 4.74 19.65
CA LEU A 49 -0.43 3.41 20.26
C LEU A 49 0.94 2.75 20.05
N ILE A 50 1.93 3.46 19.52
CA ILE A 50 3.32 3.00 19.51
C ILE A 50 3.75 2.63 20.93
N ASP A 51 4.41 1.48 21.09
CA ASP A 51 4.82 0.96 22.40
C ASP A 51 5.79 1.92 23.11
N ASP A 52 5.64 2.08 24.43
CA ASP A 52 6.48 2.94 25.29
C ASP A 52 8.00 2.74 25.07
N PRO A 53 8.55 1.52 24.92
CA PRO A 53 9.98 1.35 24.69
C PRO A 53 10.49 2.04 23.40
N ILE A 54 9.65 2.20 22.39
CA ILE A 54 9.99 2.92 21.15
C ILE A 54 9.99 4.43 21.40
N TRP A 55 9.01 4.93 22.15
CA TRP A 55 8.99 6.34 22.60
C TRP A 55 10.25 6.71 23.40
N GLU A 56 10.66 5.83 24.32
CA GLU A 56 11.85 6.02 25.16
C GLU A 56 13.17 5.82 24.40
N ALA A 57 13.16 5.11 23.26
CA ALA A 57 14.34 4.91 22.42
C ALA A 57 14.77 6.19 21.67
N GLY A 58 13.89 7.20 21.62
CA GLY A 58 14.17 8.52 21.08
C GLY A 58 13.63 8.77 19.68
N LEU A 59 13.88 9.99 19.19
CA LEU A 59 13.25 10.56 18.00
C LEU A 59 13.39 9.68 16.74
N ASP A 60 14.59 9.15 16.48
CA ASP A 60 14.85 8.39 15.25
C ASP A 60 14.09 7.05 15.25
N ALA A 61 13.98 6.39 16.42
CA ALA A 61 13.23 5.14 16.57
C ALA A 61 11.72 5.36 16.39
N VAL A 62 11.20 6.44 16.97
CA VAL A 62 9.79 6.84 16.78
C VAL A 62 9.51 7.17 15.31
N ALA A 63 10.39 7.91 14.65
CA ALA A 63 10.23 8.27 13.24
C ALA A 63 10.23 7.04 12.31
N GLU A 64 11.11 6.05 12.58
CA GLU A 64 11.14 4.79 11.84
C GLU A 64 9.85 3.99 12.02
N GLU A 65 9.33 3.89 13.26
CA GLU A 65 8.09 3.17 13.52
C GLU A 65 6.87 3.89 12.92
N ILE A 66 6.83 5.23 12.96
CA ILE A 66 5.80 6.01 12.27
C ILE A 66 5.83 5.75 10.77
N ALA A 67 7.01 5.79 10.13
CA ALA A 67 7.13 5.54 8.69
C ALA A 67 6.64 4.13 8.31
N LYS A 68 6.91 3.13 9.16
CA LYS A 68 6.40 1.77 9.01
C LYS A 68 4.87 1.71 9.14
N ILE A 69 4.28 2.40 10.12
CA ILE A 69 2.82 2.48 10.31
C ILE A 69 2.17 3.18 9.12
N GLU A 70 2.71 4.32 8.65
CA GLU A 70 2.20 5.04 7.49
C GLU A 70 2.24 4.18 6.23
N ALA A 71 3.34 3.46 5.99
CA ALA A 71 3.46 2.59 4.83
C ALA A 71 2.44 1.43 4.86
N ALA A 72 2.28 0.76 6.00
CA ALA A 72 1.27 -0.29 6.16
C ALA A 72 -0.17 0.26 5.98
N TYR A 73 -0.45 1.44 6.56
CA TYR A 73 -1.76 2.09 6.46
C TYR A 73 -2.12 2.48 5.02
N GLN A 74 -1.15 2.96 4.24
CA GLN A 74 -1.37 3.27 2.82
C GLN A 74 -1.67 1.99 2.01
N VAL A 75 -1.00 0.88 2.29
CA VAL A 75 -1.33 -0.42 1.66
C VAL A 75 -2.76 -0.83 1.97
N GLU A 76 -3.18 -0.71 3.24
CA GLU A 76 -4.54 -1.05 3.68
C GLU A 76 -5.62 -0.19 2.99
N LYS A 77 -5.38 1.13 2.87
CA LYS A 77 -6.29 2.06 2.17
C LYS A 77 -6.37 1.73 0.68
N CYS A 78 -5.24 1.66 -0.01
CA CYS A 78 -5.21 1.35 -1.44
C CYS A 78 -5.84 -0.02 -1.74
N ALA A 79 -5.58 -1.03 -0.89
CA ALA A 79 -6.16 -2.36 -1.04
C ALA A 79 -7.68 -2.33 -0.82
N SER A 80 -8.18 -1.62 0.19
CA SER A 80 -9.62 -1.48 0.45
C SER A 80 -10.33 -0.75 -0.68
N ASP A 81 -9.75 0.35 -1.19
CA ASP A 81 -10.28 1.11 -2.32
C ASP A 81 -10.33 0.29 -3.61
N LEU A 82 -9.35 -0.59 -3.80
CA LEU A 82 -9.28 -1.51 -4.93
C LEU A 82 -10.30 -2.65 -4.79
N GLU A 83 -10.44 -3.24 -3.60
CA GLU A 83 -11.48 -4.23 -3.29
C GLU A 83 -12.89 -3.67 -3.56
N GLU A 84 -13.18 -2.46 -3.10
CA GLU A 84 -14.45 -1.79 -3.35
C GLU A 84 -14.69 -1.56 -4.85
N SER A 85 -13.64 -1.20 -5.60
CA SER A 85 -13.73 -1.01 -7.06
C SER A 85 -13.90 -2.32 -7.86
N ALA A 86 -13.44 -3.44 -7.30
CA ALA A 86 -13.62 -4.76 -7.88
C ALA A 86 -15.04 -5.31 -7.61
N TYR A 87 -15.67 -4.90 -6.51
CA TYR A 87 -17.01 -5.32 -6.09
C TYR A 87 -18.12 -5.14 -7.15
N PRO A 88 -18.23 -3.99 -7.87
CA PRO A 88 -19.25 -3.81 -8.91
C PRO A 88 -18.93 -4.49 -10.24
N HIS A 89 -17.73 -5.01 -10.47
CA HIS A 89 -17.30 -5.54 -11.78
C HIS A 89 -17.49 -7.04 -11.97
N SER A 90 -18.37 -7.61 -11.17
CA SER A 90 -18.40 -9.03 -11.02
C SER A 90 -19.59 -9.67 -11.74
N ASP A 91 -19.25 -10.28 -12.87
CA ASP A 91 -19.77 -11.60 -13.20
C ASP A 91 -19.47 -12.65 -12.09
N LEU A 92 -18.75 -12.29 -11.01
CA LEU A 92 -18.70 -13.07 -9.77
C LEU A 92 -20.08 -13.19 -9.10
N ARG A 93 -21.06 -12.29 -9.33
CA ARG A 93 -22.45 -12.52 -8.88
C ARG A 93 -23.24 -13.51 -9.75
N THR A 94 -22.77 -13.74 -10.98
CA THR A 94 -23.41 -14.66 -11.94
C THR A 94 -22.84 -16.08 -11.78
N ALA A 95 -21.52 -16.20 -11.52
CA ALA A 95 -20.86 -17.46 -11.19
C ALA A 95 -21.13 -17.94 -9.75
N ARG A 96 -21.47 -17.02 -8.84
CA ARG A 96 -21.60 -17.23 -7.40
C ARG A 96 -22.95 -16.63 -7.01
N GLY A 97 -23.93 -17.50 -6.77
CA GLY A 97 -25.35 -17.13 -6.72
C GLY A 97 -25.65 -15.91 -5.85
N ILE A 98 -26.75 -15.22 -6.16
CA ILE A 98 -27.24 -14.04 -5.42
C ILE A 98 -27.40 -14.42 -3.94
N GLY A 99 -26.42 -14.07 -3.10
CA GLY A 99 -26.39 -14.39 -1.66
C GLY A 99 -25.09 -15.00 -1.15
N ASP A 100 -24.14 -15.34 -2.02
CA ASP A 100 -22.93 -16.05 -1.62
C ASP A 100 -21.82 -15.07 -1.16
N ASN A 101 -21.77 -14.78 0.14
CA ASN A 101 -20.65 -14.05 0.78
C ASN A 101 -19.44 -14.97 0.99
N ASN A 102 -19.05 -15.69 -0.05
CA ASN A 102 -17.88 -16.55 0.03
C ASN A 102 -16.64 -15.71 -0.32
N PRO A 103 -15.61 -15.60 0.55
CA PRO A 103 -14.39 -14.83 0.28
C PRO A 103 -13.66 -15.26 -1.00
N PRO A 104 -12.73 -14.44 -1.56
CA PRO A 104 -11.88 -14.90 -2.66
C PRO A 104 -11.20 -16.21 -2.28
N SER A 105 -10.98 -17.08 -3.26
CA SER A 105 -10.01 -18.17 -3.11
C SER A 105 -8.64 -17.57 -2.79
N SER A 106 -7.74 -18.33 -2.16
CA SER A 106 -6.40 -17.81 -1.86
C SER A 106 -5.69 -17.37 -3.14
N ILE A 107 -4.63 -16.55 -3.00
CA ILE A 107 -3.83 -16.14 -4.16
C ILE A 107 -3.33 -17.38 -4.92
N GLU A 108 -2.89 -18.42 -4.20
CA GLU A 108 -2.39 -19.65 -4.82
C GLU A 108 -3.43 -20.31 -5.71
N ASP A 109 -4.69 -20.37 -5.27
CA ASP A 109 -5.80 -20.93 -6.04
C ASP A 109 -6.19 -20.01 -7.22
N ALA A 110 -6.20 -18.70 -7.00
CA ALA A 110 -6.50 -17.71 -8.03
C ALA A 110 -5.50 -17.79 -9.19
N LEU A 111 -4.21 -17.98 -8.87
CA LEU A 111 -3.11 -18.13 -9.82
C LEU A 111 -3.17 -19.42 -10.67
N GLN A 112 -4.08 -20.36 -10.40
CA GLN A 112 -4.21 -21.61 -11.17
C GLN A 112 -5.35 -21.57 -12.18
N THR A 113 -6.42 -20.83 -11.92
CA THR A 113 -7.70 -21.02 -12.64
C THR A 113 -8.53 -19.75 -12.87
N SER A 114 -8.09 -18.59 -12.36
CA SER A 114 -8.93 -17.39 -12.32
C SER A 114 -8.52 -16.29 -13.33
N ASP A 115 -9.46 -15.40 -13.65
CA ASP A 115 -9.20 -14.21 -14.48
C ASP A 115 -8.33 -13.17 -13.76
N GLY A 116 -7.82 -12.18 -14.51
CA GLY A 116 -6.93 -11.15 -13.96
C GLY A 116 -7.58 -10.30 -12.85
N VAL A 117 -8.90 -10.11 -12.88
CA VAL A 117 -9.62 -9.34 -11.85
C VAL A 117 -9.64 -10.11 -10.53
N THR A 118 -9.94 -11.40 -10.59
CA THR A 118 -9.99 -12.28 -9.41
C THR A 118 -8.61 -12.44 -8.77
N ILE A 119 -7.54 -12.53 -9.58
CA ILE A 119 -6.16 -12.56 -9.09
C ILE A 119 -5.81 -11.25 -8.37
N ILE A 120 -6.11 -10.09 -8.97
CA ILE A 120 -5.85 -8.79 -8.35
C ILE A 120 -6.64 -8.62 -7.07
N TRP A 121 -7.90 -9.04 -7.03
CA TRP A 121 -8.74 -8.96 -5.84
C TRP A 121 -8.23 -9.83 -4.69
N ALA A 122 -7.89 -11.10 -4.97
CA ALA A 122 -7.29 -11.99 -3.98
C ALA A 122 -5.96 -11.44 -3.45
N ALA A 123 -5.12 -10.88 -4.33
CA ALA A 123 -3.87 -10.25 -3.93
C ALA A 123 -4.07 -8.98 -3.09
N ALA A 124 -5.03 -8.12 -3.43
CA ALA A 124 -5.37 -6.94 -2.65
C ALA A 124 -5.82 -7.30 -1.24
N ARG A 125 -6.66 -8.34 -1.11
CA ARG A 125 -7.11 -8.84 0.19
C ARG A 125 -5.96 -9.34 1.05
N ASP A 126 -5.11 -10.19 0.51
CA ASP A 126 -3.96 -10.72 1.25
C ASP A 126 -3.01 -9.58 1.67
N LEU A 127 -2.77 -8.59 0.82
CA LEU A 127 -1.98 -7.40 1.18
C LEU A 127 -2.60 -6.60 2.31
N LYS A 128 -3.93 -6.45 2.32
CA LYS A 128 -4.67 -5.79 3.41
C LYS A 128 -4.59 -6.57 4.72
N GLU A 129 -4.78 -7.89 4.66
CA GLU A 129 -4.66 -8.77 5.82
C GLU A 129 -3.24 -8.71 6.42
N GLU A 130 -2.20 -8.74 5.56
CA GLU A 130 -0.81 -8.59 6.00
C GLU A 130 -0.52 -7.20 6.56
N ALA A 131 -1.08 -6.13 5.98
CA ALA A 131 -0.89 -4.76 6.47
C ALA A 131 -1.51 -4.53 7.86
N GLN A 132 -2.56 -5.28 8.19
CA GLN A 132 -3.22 -5.26 9.50
C GLN A 132 -2.59 -6.26 10.51
N ALA A 133 -1.74 -7.17 10.04
CA ALA A 133 -1.14 -8.19 10.90
C ALA A 133 -0.13 -7.55 11.86
N ALA A 134 -0.16 -7.98 13.13
CA ALA A 134 0.83 -7.57 14.13
C ALA A 134 2.27 -7.96 13.72
N LYS A 135 2.41 -9.03 12.93
CA LYS A 135 3.67 -9.48 12.34
C LYS A 135 3.43 -9.88 10.88
N PRO A 136 3.56 -8.95 9.93
CA PRO A 136 3.37 -9.24 8.52
C PRO A 136 4.42 -10.23 8.00
N ASP A 137 4.01 -11.11 7.09
CA ASP A 137 4.89 -12.03 6.40
C ASP A 137 5.35 -11.43 5.06
N LYS A 138 6.63 -11.03 5.01
CA LYS A 138 7.25 -10.48 3.80
C LYS A 138 7.06 -11.35 2.56
N LYS A 139 7.11 -12.67 2.70
CA LYS A 139 6.96 -13.58 1.55
C LYS A 139 5.55 -13.55 1.00
N ARG A 140 4.53 -13.49 1.86
CA ARG A 140 3.13 -13.38 1.41
C ARG A 140 2.89 -12.06 0.69
N VAL A 141 3.47 -10.97 1.18
CA VAL A 141 3.44 -9.65 0.53
C VAL A 141 4.13 -9.67 -0.84
N GLU A 142 5.31 -10.29 -0.96
CA GLU A 142 6.02 -10.43 -2.24
C GLU A 142 5.24 -11.28 -3.25
N ILE A 143 4.60 -12.36 -2.81
CA ILE A 143 3.74 -13.21 -3.66
C ILE A 143 2.55 -12.41 -4.19
N ALA A 144 1.85 -11.69 -3.31
CA ALA A 144 0.68 -10.89 -3.68
C ALA A 144 1.04 -9.75 -4.64
N LEU A 145 2.12 -9.01 -4.34
CA LEU A 145 2.63 -7.96 -5.23
C LEU A 145 3.02 -8.52 -6.59
N GLY A 146 3.66 -9.69 -6.62
CA GLY A 146 4.06 -10.35 -7.85
C GLY A 146 2.87 -10.80 -8.70
N ALA A 147 1.80 -11.25 -8.05
CA ALA A 147 0.55 -11.60 -8.73
C ALA A 147 -0.04 -10.39 -9.46
N ILE A 148 -0.15 -9.24 -8.78
CA ILE A 148 -0.67 -7.99 -9.38
C ILE A 148 0.21 -7.54 -10.57
N LEU A 149 1.53 -7.50 -10.37
CA LEU A 149 2.48 -7.11 -11.42
C LEU A 149 2.45 -8.05 -12.63
N GLY A 150 2.26 -9.35 -12.43
CA GLY A 150 2.09 -10.32 -13.50
C GLY A 150 0.84 -10.06 -14.35
N VAL A 151 -0.30 -9.76 -13.70
CA VAL A 151 -1.54 -9.40 -14.41
C VAL A 151 -1.38 -8.10 -15.19
N LEU A 152 -0.79 -7.06 -14.59
CA LEU A 152 -0.50 -5.79 -15.26
C LEU A 152 0.41 -5.96 -16.49
N LYS A 153 1.39 -6.86 -16.40
CA LYS A 153 2.30 -7.18 -17.52
C LYS A 153 1.55 -7.82 -18.69
N VAL A 154 0.64 -8.77 -18.44
CA VAL A 154 -0.13 -9.39 -19.52
C VAL A 154 -1.13 -8.41 -20.14
N CYS A 155 -1.71 -7.52 -19.32
CA CYS A 155 -2.61 -6.47 -19.81
C CYS A 155 -1.89 -5.32 -20.53
N GLY A 156 -0.55 -5.32 -20.58
CA GLY A 156 0.24 -4.29 -21.26
C GLY A 156 0.30 -2.94 -20.55
N VAL A 157 -0.13 -2.87 -19.28
CA VAL A 157 -0.14 -1.64 -18.46
C VAL A 157 1.22 -1.44 -17.75
N TRP A 158 1.99 -2.51 -17.57
CA TRP A 158 3.26 -2.44 -16.84
C TRP A 158 4.46 -2.01 -17.70
N MET A 159 4.98 -0.81 -17.42
CA MET A 159 6.22 -0.26 -17.98
C MET A 159 7.44 -0.72 -17.15
N ALA A 160 7.85 -1.97 -17.39
CA ALA A 160 9.02 -2.68 -16.86
C ALA A 160 10.01 -1.84 -16.00
N LYS A 161 9.94 -1.99 -14.67
CA LYS A 161 11.04 -1.68 -13.74
C LYS A 161 11.66 -2.98 -13.20
N LYS A 162 12.93 -2.93 -12.79
CA LYS A 162 13.58 -4.06 -12.10
C LYS A 162 12.92 -4.28 -10.74
N VAL A 163 12.61 -5.54 -10.44
CA VAL A 163 12.08 -6.02 -9.16
C VAL A 163 13.01 -7.13 -8.62
N ASP A 164 13.01 -7.36 -7.32
CA ASP A 164 13.86 -8.39 -6.69
C ASP A 164 13.48 -9.82 -7.13
N SER A 165 14.39 -10.78 -6.94
CA SER A 165 14.30 -12.13 -7.52
C SER A 165 13.09 -12.94 -7.03
N GLY A 166 12.70 -12.81 -5.75
CA GLY A 166 11.51 -13.45 -5.18
C GLY A 166 10.22 -12.93 -5.83
N LEU A 167 10.10 -11.61 -5.93
CA LEU A 167 9.01 -10.92 -6.61
C LEU A 167 8.95 -11.27 -8.11
N GLN A 168 10.10 -11.38 -8.77
CA GLN A 168 10.18 -11.74 -10.20
C GLN A 168 9.62 -13.14 -10.49
N ALA A 169 9.81 -14.11 -9.60
CA ALA A 169 9.26 -15.46 -9.77
C ALA A 169 7.72 -15.44 -9.76
N ALA A 170 7.12 -14.70 -8.83
CA ALA A 170 5.67 -14.52 -8.75
C ALA A 170 5.11 -13.78 -9.99
N VAL A 171 5.81 -12.76 -10.50
CA VAL A 171 5.45 -12.06 -11.75
C VAL A 171 5.42 -13.00 -12.95
N ILE A 172 6.38 -13.93 -13.06
CA ILE A 172 6.41 -14.90 -14.15
C ILE A 172 5.23 -15.87 -14.06
N ALA A 173 4.96 -16.41 -12.87
CA ALA A 173 3.85 -17.32 -12.65
C ALA A 173 2.49 -16.69 -13.00
N ALA A 174 2.21 -15.50 -12.45
CA ALA A 174 0.99 -14.77 -12.74
C ALA A 174 0.90 -14.31 -14.21
N GLY A 175 2.03 -13.94 -14.83
CA GLY A 175 2.08 -13.57 -16.24
C GLY A 175 1.86 -14.73 -17.22
N SER A 176 2.02 -15.98 -16.77
CA SER A 176 1.66 -17.17 -17.57
C SER A 176 0.22 -17.62 -17.40
N THR A 177 -0.42 -17.30 -16.26
CA THR A 177 -1.79 -17.73 -15.94
C THR A 177 -2.85 -16.65 -16.19
N GLY A 178 -2.51 -15.37 -16.01
CA GLY A 178 -3.43 -14.26 -16.17
C GLY A 178 -3.87 -14.12 -17.62
N GLY A 179 -5.01 -14.70 -17.99
CA GLY A 179 -5.63 -14.46 -19.28
C GLY A 179 -6.01 -12.98 -19.44
N ILE A 180 -6.22 -12.53 -20.68
CA ILE A 180 -6.69 -11.16 -20.99
C ILE A 180 -8.14 -10.88 -20.53
N ALA A 181 -8.82 -11.87 -19.94
CA ALA A 181 -10.13 -11.69 -19.33
C ALA A 181 -10.02 -10.69 -18.17
N GLY A 182 -10.79 -9.61 -18.25
CA GLY A 182 -10.70 -8.49 -17.30
C GLY A 182 -9.73 -7.37 -17.69
N ALA A 183 -9.02 -7.45 -18.83
CA ALA A 183 -8.06 -6.42 -19.25
C ALA A 183 -8.68 -5.02 -19.36
N ALA A 184 -9.96 -4.92 -19.75
CA ALA A 184 -10.68 -3.65 -19.76
C ALA A 184 -10.84 -3.05 -18.36
N TRP A 185 -11.17 -3.87 -17.36
CA TRP A 185 -11.25 -3.43 -15.96
C TRP A 185 -9.87 -3.05 -15.42
N VAL A 186 -8.83 -3.83 -15.72
CA VAL A 186 -7.44 -3.54 -15.32
C VAL A 186 -6.99 -2.19 -15.91
N THR A 187 -7.33 -1.92 -17.17
CA THR A 187 -7.03 -0.63 -17.80
C THR A 187 -7.82 0.51 -17.17
N GLN A 188 -9.10 0.28 -16.84
CA GLN A 188 -9.94 1.30 -16.19
C GLN A 188 -9.51 1.63 -14.76
N ASN A 189 -8.90 0.67 -14.05
CA ASN A 189 -8.47 0.81 -12.66
C ASN A 189 -6.94 0.87 -12.53
N SER A 190 -6.23 1.13 -13.62
CA SER A 190 -4.76 1.10 -13.65
C SER A 190 -4.15 2.00 -12.59
N ASP A 191 -4.72 3.19 -12.38
CA ASP A 191 -4.20 4.16 -11.42
C ASP A 191 -4.29 3.62 -10.00
N LYS A 192 -5.45 3.08 -9.60
CA LYS A 192 -5.64 2.45 -8.28
C LYS A 192 -4.74 1.23 -8.06
N ILE A 193 -4.57 0.41 -9.09
CA ILE A 193 -3.70 -0.76 -9.01
C ILE A 193 -2.23 -0.32 -8.88
N LEU A 194 -1.81 0.71 -9.61
CA LEU A 194 -0.46 1.26 -9.53
C LEU A 194 -0.21 1.98 -8.19
N ASP A 195 -1.20 2.68 -7.64
CA ASP A 195 -1.12 3.28 -6.31
C ASP A 195 -0.91 2.21 -5.24
N LEU A 196 -1.64 1.08 -5.33
CA LEU A 196 -1.41 -0.07 -4.44
C LEU A 196 0.00 -0.66 -4.62
N VAL A 197 0.46 -0.83 -5.86
CA VAL A 197 1.81 -1.33 -6.14
C VAL A 197 2.86 -0.40 -5.51
N ASP A 198 2.73 0.91 -5.67
CA ASP A 198 3.64 1.90 -5.13
C ASP A 198 3.62 1.93 -3.60
N ALA A 199 2.42 1.80 -2.99
CA ALA A 199 2.27 1.69 -1.54
C ALA A 199 3.00 0.45 -0.99
N VAL A 200 2.80 -0.72 -1.61
CA VAL A 200 3.46 -1.97 -1.17
C VAL A 200 4.97 -1.89 -1.37
N GLN A 201 5.45 -1.29 -2.46
CA GLN A 201 6.89 -1.11 -2.69
C GLN A 201 7.55 -0.23 -1.63
N LYS A 202 6.87 0.81 -1.14
CA LYS A 202 7.34 1.65 -0.03
C LYS A 202 7.29 0.92 1.32
N TRP A 203 6.42 -0.07 1.46
CA TRP A 203 6.27 -0.84 2.68
C TRP A 203 7.26 -2.00 2.82
N LEU A 204 7.63 -2.66 1.71
CA LEU A 204 8.56 -3.80 1.68
C LEU A 204 9.87 -3.64 2.49
N PRO A 205 10.54 -2.47 2.50
CA PRO A 205 11.75 -2.26 3.28
C PRO A 205 11.58 -2.43 4.80
N PHE A 206 10.36 -2.28 5.31
CA PHE A 206 10.05 -2.40 6.74
C PHE A 206 9.70 -3.84 7.16
N LEU A 207 9.60 -4.77 6.21
CA LEU A 207 9.25 -6.16 6.46
C LEU A 207 10.50 -7.02 6.68
N GLN A 208 10.44 -7.87 7.71
CA GLN A 208 11.51 -8.81 8.09
C GLN A 208 11.41 -10.15 7.36
#